data_AF-Q7VHT5-F1
#
_entry.id   AF-Q7VHT5-F1
#
_cell.length_a   1.000
_cell.length_b   1.000
_cell.length_c   1.000
_cell.angle_alpha   90.00
_cell.angle_beta   90.00
_cell.angle_gamma   90.00
#
_symmetry.space_group_name_H-M   'P 1'
#
loop_
_entity.id
_entity.type
_entity.pdbx_description
1 polymer ?
#
loop_
_entity_poly.entity_id
_entity_poly.type
_entity_poly.pdbx_seq_one_letter_code
_entity_poly.pdbx_strand_id
1 'polypeptide(L)'
;MKAYINENLASSVLDCILNFYVANPYVLIGCGNGGVWQDREFLSTQSAINRALEMISSCKRLQNLVLIAPLTYSLENLAFLHTQGVLLDIYVGQKDENALVILQSCSAFGVVRFYKNISFTHCIK
;
A
#
# COMPACT_ATOMS: atom_id res chain seq x y z
N MET A 1 -1.04 -17.08 22.83
CA MET A 1 0.27 -16.37 22.84
C MET A 1 0.82 -16.02 21.44
N LYS A 2 0.38 -16.65 20.33
CA LYS A 2 0.86 -16.33 18.95
C LYS A 2 0.21 -15.10 18.27
N ALA A 3 -0.99 -14.67 18.68
CA ALA A 3 -1.68 -13.54 18.04
C ALA A 3 -1.05 -12.18 18.40
N TYR A 4 -0.78 -11.96 19.70
CA TYR A 4 -0.22 -10.72 20.25
C TYR A 4 1.14 -10.29 19.65
N ILE A 5 2.00 -11.25 19.28
CA ILE A 5 3.31 -10.94 18.68
C ILE A 5 3.15 -10.40 17.25
N ASN A 6 2.14 -10.88 16.52
CA ASN A 6 1.94 -10.51 15.11
C ASN A 6 1.29 -9.13 14.95
N GLU A 7 0.36 -8.77 15.84
CA GLU A 7 -0.25 -7.42 15.86
C GLU A 7 0.81 -6.34 16.17
N ASN A 8 1.71 -6.60 17.11
CA ASN A 8 2.82 -5.69 17.41
C ASN A 8 3.76 -5.49 16.22
N LEU A 9 4.01 -6.55 15.44
CA LEU A 9 4.88 -6.46 14.26
C LEU A 9 4.19 -5.72 13.11
N ALA A 10 2.93 -6.02 12.83
CA ALA A 10 2.16 -5.32 11.80
C ALA A 10 2.08 -3.81 12.09
N SER A 11 1.81 -3.46 13.35
CA SER A 11 1.82 -2.08 13.85
C SER A 11 3.19 -1.41 13.65
N SER A 12 4.27 -2.11 14.04
CA SER A 12 5.64 -1.58 13.88
C SER A 12 6.00 -1.35 12.41
N VAL A 13 5.53 -2.22 11.50
CA VAL A 13 5.73 -2.05 10.07
C VAL A 13 4.95 -0.85 9.55
N LEU A 14 3.68 -0.68 9.94
CA LEU A 14 2.88 0.50 9.57
C LEU A 14 3.53 1.80 10.03
N ASP A 15 4.01 1.85 11.29
CA ASP A 15 4.71 3.01 11.83
C ASP A 15 5.99 3.31 11.06
N CYS A 16 6.78 2.29 10.69
CA CYS A 16 7.97 2.45 9.87
C CYS A 16 7.64 3.01 8.47
N ILE A 17 6.63 2.48 7.79
CA ILE A 17 6.19 2.96 6.47
C ILE A 17 5.80 4.43 6.57
N LEU A 18 4.95 4.75 7.55
CA LEU A 18 4.46 6.11 7.76
C LEU A 18 5.61 7.07 8.07
N ASN A 19 6.52 6.70 8.98
CA ASN A 19 7.66 7.55 9.32
C ASN A 19 8.61 7.77 8.14
N PHE A 20 8.78 6.77 7.28
CA PHE A 20 9.61 6.89 6.09
C PHE A 20 9.00 7.85 5.05
N TYR A 21 7.68 7.86 4.90
CA TYR A 21 6.99 8.64 3.87
C TYR A 21 6.35 9.95 4.35
N VAL A 22 6.22 10.18 5.67
CA VAL A 22 5.44 11.30 6.25
C VAL A 22 5.85 12.68 5.73
N ALA A 23 7.13 12.88 5.44
CA ALA A 23 7.65 14.17 5.03
C ALA A 23 7.63 14.38 3.51
N ASN A 24 7.28 13.36 2.71
CA ASN A 24 7.36 13.43 1.26
C ASN A 24 6.00 13.81 0.65
N PRO A 25 5.83 15.04 0.12
CA PRO A 25 4.57 15.49 -0.46
C PRO A 25 4.22 14.82 -1.80
N TYR A 26 5.15 14.05 -2.38
CA TYR A 26 4.98 13.35 -3.65
C TYR A 26 4.70 11.86 -3.45
N VAL A 27 4.17 11.47 -2.30
CA VAL A 27 3.81 10.10 -1.98
C VAL A 27 2.32 10.01 -1.70
N LEU A 28 1.69 9.02 -2.30
CA LEU A 28 0.32 8.61 -1.96
C LEU A 28 0.37 7.27 -1.25
N ILE A 29 -0.39 7.15 -0.17
CA ILE A 29 -0.52 5.90 0.58
C ILE A 29 -1.98 5.47 0.53
N GLY A 30 -2.22 4.26 0.02
CA GLY A 30 -3.50 3.58 0.08
C GLY A 30 -3.41 2.34 0.96
N CYS A 31 -4.46 2.05 1.71
CA CYS A 31 -4.53 0.82 2.48
C CYS A 31 -5.91 0.17 2.35
N GLY A 32 -6.00 -1.10 1.95
CA GLY A 32 -7.26 -1.86 1.91
C GLY A 32 -8.47 -1.02 1.46
N ASN A 33 -9.45 -0.89 2.35
CA ASN A 33 -10.67 -0.07 2.16
C ASN A 33 -10.55 1.38 2.71
N GLY A 34 -9.37 1.77 3.16
CA GLY A 34 -9.11 3.00 3.90
C GLY A 34 -9.24 2.77 5.40
N GLY A 35 -9.15 3.84 6.17
CA GLY A 35 -9.34 3.82 7.62
C GLY A 35 -8.37 4.73 8.33
N VAL A 36 -8.31 4.62 9.65
CA VAL A 36 -7.51 5.49 10.51
C VAL A 36 -6.48 4.68 11.28
N TRP A 37 -5.25 5.18 11.30
CA TRP A 37 -4.17 4.65 12.12
C TRP A 37 -3.48 5.77 12.88
N GLN A 38 -3.51 5.73 14.22
CA GLN A 38 -2.86 6.73 15.08
C GLN A 38 -3.15 8.17 14.61
N ASP A 39 -4.44 8.47 14.42
CA ASP A 39 -4.97 9.77 13.97
C ASP A 39 -4.60 10.19 12.53
N ARG A 40 -4.05 9.27 11.73
CA ARG A 40 -3.78 9.49 10.30
C ARG A 40 -4.78 8.74 9.45
N GLU A 41 -5.43 9.46 8.54
CA GLU A 41 -6.34 8.87 7.57
C GLU A 41 -5.56 8.26 6.40
N PHE A 42 -5.89 7.00 6.10
CA PHE A 42 -5.49 6.34 4.88
C PHE A 42 -6.58 6.44 3.84
N LEU A 43 -6.17 6.73 2.60
CA LEU A 43 -7.02 6.51 1.44
C LEU A 43 -7.27 5.01 1.28
N SER A 44 -8.45 4.66 0.77
CA SER A 44 -8.65 3.30 0.25
C SER A 44 -7.69 3.02 -0.90
N THR A 45 -7.42 1.74 -1.16
CA THR A 45 -6.57 1.30 -2.29
C THR A 45 -7.05 1.93 -3.59
N GLN A 46 -8.35 1.84 -3.88
CA GLN A 46 -8.93 2.38 -5.11
C GLN A 46 -8.85 3.91 -5.16
N SER A 47 -9.11 4.60 -4.04
CA SER A 47 -9.00 6.06 -3.97
C SER A 47 -7.57 6.53 -4.19
N ALA A 48 -6.58 5.84 -3.62
CA ALA A 48 -5.16 6.15 -3.81
C ALA A 48 -4.74 5.96 -5.28
N ILE A 49 -5.17 4.87 -5.92
CA ILE A 49 -4.91 4.62 -7.35
C ILE A 49 -5.58 5.70 -8.22
N ASN A 50 -6.86 6.02 -7.98
CA ASN A 50 -7.57 7.03 -8.76
C ASN A 50 -6.91 8.41 -8.62
N ARG A 51 -6.50 8.79 -7.41
CA ARG A 51 -5.79 10.05 -7.16
C ARG A 51 -4.41 10.06 -7.83
N ALA A 52 -3.70 8.93 -7.84
CA ALA A 52 -2.45 8.80 -8.56
C ALA A 52 -2.65 9.04 -10.08
N LEU A 53 -3.65 8.39 -10.67
CA LEU A 53 -4.00 8.56 -12.08
C LEU A 53 -4.37 10.01 -12.40
N GLU A 54 -5.17 10.66 -11.54
CA GLU A 54 -5.54 12.07 -11.68
C GLU A 54 -4.34 13.00 -11.60
N MET A 55 -3.40 12.73 -10.69
CA MET A 55 -2.17 13.51 -10.57
C MET A 55 -1.34 13.40 -11.85
N ILE A 56 -1.17 12.19 -12.38
CA ILE A 56 -0.43 11.97 -13.62
C ILE A 56 -1.13 12.64 -14.82
N SER A 57 -2.44 12.49 -14.97
CA SER A 57 -3.19 13.12 -16.07
C SER A 57 -3.17 14.66 -15.99
N SER A 58 -3.05 15.21 -14.79
CA SER A 58 -2.89 16.64 -14.54
C SER A 58 -1.44 17.12 -14.56
N CYS A 59 -0.49 16.29 -15.02
CA CYS A 59 0.95 16.58 -15.05
C CYS A 59 1.53 16.98 -13.68
N LYS A 60 0.94 16.51 -12.58
CA LYS A 60 1.44 16.72 -11.22
C LYS A 60 2.47 15.66 -10.88
N ARG A 61 3.50 16.06 -10.13
CA ARG A 61 4.57 15.16 -9.69
C ARG A 61 4.03 14.15 -8.68
N LEU A 62 4.26 12.86 -8.94
CA LEU A 62 4.08 11.75 -8.01
C LEU A 62 5.34 10.87 -8.08
N GLN A 63 5.99 10.64 -6.95
CA GLN A 63 7.19 9.81 -6.87
C GLN A 63 6.84 8.37 -6.51
N ASN A 64 6.03 8.18 -5.47
CA ASN A 64 5.66 6.84 -5.00
C ASN A 64 4.16 6.70 -4.81
N LEU A 65 3.65 5.52 -5.15
CA LEU A 65 2.36 5.03 -4.69
C LEU A 65 2.63 3.82 -3.78
N VAL A 66 2.32 3.99 -2.51
CA VAL A 66 2.48 2.97 -1.48
C VAL A 66 1.12 2.32 -1.24
N LEU A 67 1.05 1.00 -1.36
CA LEU A 67 -0.19 0.24 -1.16
C LEU A 67 -0.01 -0.78 -0.04
N ILE A 68 -0.87 -0.75 0.96
CA ILE A 68 -0.82 -1.64 2.12
C ILE A 68 -2.06 -2.55 2.08
N ALA A 69 -1.87 -3.86 2.13
CA ALA A 69 -2.93 -4.86 1.99
C ALA A 69 -4.00 -4.48 0.93
N PRO A 70 -3.61 -4.28 -0.34
CA PRO A 70 -4.53 -3.80 -1.36
C PRO A 70 -5.63 -4.85 -1.62
N LEU A 71 -6.90 -4.44 -1.52
CA LEU A 71 -8.05 -5.34 -1.71
C LEU A 71 -8.60 -5.31 -3.13
N THR A 72 -8.70 -4.11 -3.72
CA THR A 72 -9.23 -3.91 -5.07
C THR A 72 -8.27 -3.04 -5.85
N TYR A 73 -7.75 -3.59 -6.95
CA TYR A 73 -6.83 -2.89 -7.83
C TYR A 73 -6.94 -3.42 -9.27
N SER A 74 -6.63 -2.55 -10.23
CA SER A 74 -6.44 -2.94 -11.63
C SER A 74 -4.95 -3.05 -11.92
N LEU A 75 -4.50 -4.21 -12.38
CA LEU A 75 -3.12 -4.43 -12.80
C LEU A 75 -2.71 -3.48 -13.94
N GLU A 76 -3.64 -3.21 -14.85
CA GLU A 76 -3.43 -2.28 -15.96
C GLU A 76 -3.12 -0.86 -15.45
N ASN A 77 -3.88 -0.38 -14.45
CA ASN A 77 -3.66 0.93 -13.86
C ASN A 77 -2.31 1.02 -13.15
N LEU A 78 -1.92 -0.03 -12.41
CA LEU A 78 -0.62 -0.06 -11.73
C LEU A 78 0.52 -0.11 -12.75
N ALA A 79 0.42 -0.96 -13.77
CA ALA A 79 1.40 -1.03 -14.85
C ALA A 79 1.52 0.32 -15.57
N PHE A 80 0.39 0.98 -15.87
CA PHE A 80 0.38 2.31 -16.46
C PHE A 80 1.14 3.32 -15.58
N LEU A 81 0.79 3.43 -14.29
CA LEU A 81 1.47 4.33 -13.35
C LEU A 81 3.00 4.08 -13.30
N HIS A 82 3.41 2.81 -13.31
CA HIS A 82 4.82 2.44 -13.38
C HIS A 82 5.48 2.93 -14.67
N THR A 83 4.84 2.81 -15.84
CA THR A 83 5.38 3.34 -17.10
C THR A 83 5.53 4.87 -17.09
N GLN A 84 4.76 5.56 -16.25
CA GLN A 84 4.87 7.01 -16.03
C GLN A 84 5.94 7.38 -14.99
N GLY A 85 6.73 6.41 -14.52
CA GLY A 85 7.84 6.62 -13.59
C GLY A 85 7.43 6.67 -12.12
N VAL A 86 6.20 6.29 -11.77
CA VAL A 86 5.76 6.18 -10.37
C VAL A 86 6.31 4.89 -9.76
N LEU A 87 7.03 5.02 -8.64
CA LEU A 87 7.53 3.87 -7.89
C LEU A 87 6.41 3.23 -7.07
N LEU A 88 6.13 1.96 -7.34
CA LEU A 88 5.14 1.20 -6.60
C LEU A 88 5.81 0.42 -5.46
N ASP A 89 5.41 0.69 -4.21
CA ASP A 89 5.85 -0.08 -3.04
C ASP A 89 4.62 -0.69 -2.34
N ILE A 90 4.52 -2.02 -2.37
CA ILE A 90 3.33 -2.76 -1.99
C ILE A 90 3.65 -3.65 -0.80
N TYR A 91 2.93 -3.47 0.29
CA TYR A 91 3.09 -4.20 1.55
C TYR A 91 1.92 -5.17 1.71
N VAL A 92 2.22 -6.45 1.88
CA VAL A 92 1.19 -7.47 1.98
C VAL A 92 1.53 -8.53 3.02
N GLY A 93 0.58 -8.83 3.89
CA GLY A 93 0.70 -9.90 4.88
C GLY A 93 0.20 -11.22 4.30
N GLN A 94 0.84 -12.33 4.65
CA GLN A 94 0.45 -13.67 4.22
C GLN A 94 -1.01 -14.02 4.54
N LYS A 95 -1.56 -13.45 5.62
CA LYS A 95 -2.94 -13.68 6.06
C LYS A 95 -3.93 -12.67 5.46
N ASP A 96 -3.46 -11.67 4.73
CA ASP A 96 -4.34 -10.75 4.01
C ASP A 96 -4.96 -11.47 2.81
N GLU A 97 -6.15 -11.04 2.43
CA GLU A 97 -6.82 -11.54 1.24
C GLU A 97 -5.98 -11.27 -0.01
N ASN A 98 -5.95 -12.21 -0.96
CA ASN A 98 -5.25 -12.08 -2.23
C ASN A 98 -3.72 -11.90 -2.15
N ALA A 99 -3.10 -12.13 -0.98
CA ALA A 99 -1.68 -11.85 -0.76
C ALA A 99 -0.73 -12.49 -1.79
N LEU A 100 -0.96 -13.77 -2.11
CA LEU A 100 -0.15 -14.49 -3.09
C LEU A 100 -0.37 -13.99 -4.52
N VAL A 101 -1.62 -13.62 -4.84
CA VAL A 101 -1.96 -13.08 -6.16
C VAL A 101 -1.24 -11.75 -6.36
N ILE A 102 -1.31 -10.84 -5.38
CA ILE A 102 -0.61 -9.55 -5.40
C ILE A 102 0.90 -9.75 -5.57
N LEU A 103 1.49 -10.69 -4.81
CA LEU A 103 2.91 -10.98 -4.90
C LEU A 103 3.31 -11.43 -6.30
N GLN A 104 2.54 -12.32 -6.92
CA GLN A 104 2.84 -12.87 -8.24
C GLN A 104 2.58 -11.86 -9.38
N SER A 105 1.53 -11.05 -9.26
CA SER A 105 1.07 -10.17 -10.33
C SER A 105 1.80 -8.83 -10.37
N CYS A 106 2.16 -8.28 -9.22
CA CYS A 106 2.74 -6.93 -9.12
C CYS A 106 4.28 -6.91 -9.06
N SER A 107 4.94 -8.05 -8.82
CA SER A 107 6.41 -8.11 -8.69
C SER A 107 7.16 -7.70 -9.95
N ALA A 108 6.50 -7.72 -11.11
CA ALA A 108 7.10 -7.36 -12.39
C ALA A 108 7.34 -5.84 -12.57
N PHE A 109 6.62 -5.00 -11.83
CA PHE A 109 6.62 -3.54 -12.02
C PHE A 109 6.53 -2.77 -10.69
N GLY A 110 6.81 -3.43 -9.57
CA GLY A 110 6.77 -2.82 -8.26
C GLY A 110 7.60 -3.61 -7.25
N VAL A 111 7.93 -2.96 -6.15
CA VAL A 111 8.51 -3.62 -4.98
C VAL A 111 7.35 -4.21 -4.18
N VAL A 112 7.30 -5.54 -4.04
CA VAL A 112 6.30 -6.20 -3.20
C VAL A 112 6.98 -6.80 -1.97
N ARG A 113 6.59 -6.32 -0.80
CA ARG A 113 7.12 -6.74 0.51
C ARG A 113 6.12 -7.65 1.19
N PHE A 114 6.48 -8.93 1.21
CA PHE A 114 5.63 -9.99 1.74
C PHE A 114 6.01 -10.34 3.19
N TYR A 115 5.03 -10.30 4.09
CA TYR A 115 5.24 -10.56 5.51
C TYR A 115 4.56 -11.86 5.96
N LYS A 116 5.35 -12.84 6.42
CA LYS A 116 4.83 -14.14 6.87
C LYS A 116 4.02 -14.01 8.16
N ASN A 117 2.92 -14.76 8.25
CA ASN A 117 2.03 -14.83 9.41
C ASN A 117 1.38 -13.50 9.89
N ILE A 118 1.46 -12.43 9.09
CA ILE A 118 0.90 -11.11 9.38
C ILE A 118 -0.36 -10.88 8.54
N SER A 119 -1.28 -10.07 9.07
CA SER A 119 -2.33 -9.38 8.32
C SER A 119 -2.29 -7.89 8.67
N PHE A 120 -2.29 -7.03 7.66
CA PHE A 120 -2.42 -5.58 7.85
C PHE A 120 -3.87 -5.12 7.85
N THR A 121 -4.79 -5.86 7.20
CA THR A 121 -6.21 -5.49 7.10
C THR A 121 -6.88 -5.35 8.47
N HIS A 122 -6.41 -6.08 9.48
CA HIS A 122 -6.95 -6.01 10.84
C HIS A 122 -6.33 -4.91 11.73
N CYS A 123 -5.28 -4.24 11.26
CA CYS A 123 -4.59 -3.23 12.06
C CYS A 123 -5.26 -1.85 11.94
N ILE A 124 -5.87 -1.57 10.79
CA ILE A 124 -6.46 -0.26 10.49
C ILE A 124 -7.96 -0.33 10.75
N LYS A 125 -8.48 0.67 11.48
CA LYS A 125 -9.89 0.75 11.90
C LYS A 125 -10.69 1.71 11.04
#